data_AF-A0A438H0H1-F1
#
_entry.id   AF-A0A438H0H1-F1
#
_cell.length_a   1.000
_cell.length_b   1.000
_cell.length_c   1.000
_cell.angle_alpha   90.00
_cell.angle_beta   90.00
_cell.angle_gamma   90.00
#
_symmetry.space_group_name_H-M   'P 1'
#
loop_
_entity.id
_entity.type
_entity.pdbx_description
1 polymer ?
#
loop_
_entity_poly.entity_id
_entity_poly.type
_entity_poly.pdbx_seq_one_letter_code
_entity_poly.pdbx_strand_id
1 'polypeptide(L)'
;MTYLSWLLMWFEACSGLRINLEKSELILVGRVHGIEDLALELGCRVGGLPSCYLGLPLGPPFKSSAVWDGIKERFRKRLAMWKRQYISKEGDSL
;
A
#
# COMPACT_ATOMS: atom_id res chain seq x y z
N MET A 1 19.10 -17.14 -4.84
CA MET A 1 18.35 -16.36 -3.84
C MET A 1 19.20 -15.32 -3.10
N THR A 2 20.54 -15.37 -3.19
CA THR A 2 21.45 -14.38 -2.55
C THR A 2 21.24 -12.93 -3.00
N TYR A 3 20.95 -12.66 -4.28
CA TYR A 3 20.88 -11.29 -4.79
C TYR A 3 19.88 -10.38 -4.08
N LEU A 4 18.73 -10.89 -3.66
CA LEU A 4 17.71 -10.09 -2.99
C LEU A 4 18.14 -9.76 -1.55
N SER A 5 18.65 -10.73 -0.82
CA SER A 5 19.20 -10.50 0.53
C SER A 5 20.38 -9.52 0.49
N TRP A 6 21.24 -9.61 -0.53
CA TRP A 6 22.32 -8.65 -0.75
C TRP A 6 21.80 -7.25 -1.09
N LEU A 7 20.77 -7.12 -1.93
CA LEU A 7 20.13 -5.85 -2.25
C LEU A 7 19.57 -5.18 -0.98
N LEU A 8 18.86 -5.95 -0.15
CA LEU A 8 18.28 -5.46 1.10
C LEU A 8 19.38 -5.03 2.09
N MET A 9 20.45 -5.81 2.20
CA MET A 9 21.61 -5.45 3.03
C MET A 9 22.27 -4.15 2.55
N TRP A 10 22.47 -3.98 1.23
CA TRP A 10 23.00 -2.73 0.68
C TRP A 10 22.06 -1.55 0.89
N PHE A 11 20.75 -1.76 0.79
CA PHE A 11 19.76 -0.73 1.12
C PHE A 11 19.89 -0.28 2.58
N GLU A 12 19.97 -1.21 3.54
CA GLU A 12 20.17 -0.86 4.96
C GLU A 12 21.50 -0.10 5.16
N ALA A 13 22.58 -0.57 4.53
CA ALA A 13 23.90 0.05 4.64
C ALA A 13 23.93 1.48 4.05
N CYS A 14 23.30 1.70 2.90
CA CYS A 14 23.27 3.01 2.24
C CYS A 14 22.29 4.00 2.87
N SER A 15 21.14 3.50 3.37
CA SER A 15 20.10 4.36 3.95
C SER A 15 20.28 4.61 5.45
N GLY A 16 21.03 3.76 6.16
CA GLY A 16 21.12 3.77 7.61
C GLY A 16 19.81 3.35 8.30
N LEU A 17 18.85 2.80 7.54
CA LEU A 17 17.57 2.31 8.05
C LEU A 17 17.61 0.80 8.26
N ARG A 18 16.69 0.31 9.10
CA ARG A 18 16.48 -1.12 9.30
C ARG A 18 15.16 -1.56 8.67
N ILE A 19 15.22 -2.63 7.89
CA ILE A 19 14.06 -3.21 7.23
C ILE A 19 13.18 -3.92 8.27
N ASN A 20 11.88 -3.64 8.21
CA ASN A 20 10.90 -4.29 9.06
C ASN A 20 10.30 -5.50 8.33
N LEU A 21 10.93 -6.65 8.50
CA LEU A 21 10.49 -7.90 7.89
C LEU A 21 9.15 -8.40 8.41
N GLU A 22 8.75 -8.01 9.62
CA GLU A 22 7.43 -8.35 10.19
C GLU A 22 6.28 -7.69 9.42
N LYS A 23 6.50 -6.47 8.91
CA LYS A 23 5.54 -5.72 8.08
C LYS A 23 5.74 -5.96 6.58
N SER A 24 6.84 -6.58 6.18
CA SER A 24 7.12 -6.87 4.78
C SER A 24 6.42 -8.16 4.36
N GLU A 25 5.81 -8.10 3.18
CA GLU A 25 5.18 -9.25 2.54
C GLU A 25 5.78 -9.44 1.14
N LEU A 26 6.07 -10.69 0.80
CA LEU A 26 6.46 -11.08 -0.54
C LEU A 26 5.20 -11.50 -1.30
N ILE A 27 4.89 -10.82 -2.41
CA ILE A 27 3.71 -11.10 -3.23
C ILE A 27 4.17 -11.56 -4.60
N LEU A 28 3.71 -12.75 -5.04
CA LEU A 28 3.95 -13.21 -6.40
C LEU A 28 3.06 -12.47 -7.39
N VAL A 29 3.67 -12.02 -8.49
CA VAL A 29 2.95 -11.51 -9.66
C VAL A 29 3.21 -12.48 -10.81
N GLY A 30 2.18 -13.26 -11.18
CA GLY A 30 2.28 -14.29 -12.22
C GLY A 30 2.58 -15.69 -11.69
N ARG A 31 2.97 -16.62 -12.58
CA ARG A 31 3.29 -18.01 -12.22
C ARG A 31 4.79 -18.13 -11.91
N VAL A 32 5.12 -18.15 -10.62
CA VAL A 32 6.48 -18.37 -10.11
C VAL A 32 6.42 -19.46 -9.03
N HIS A 33 7.35 -20.40 -9.04
CA HIS A 33 7.44 -21.46 -8.04
C HIS A 33 8.42 -21.06 -6.93
N GLY A 34 8.21 -21.56 -5.70
CA GLY A 34 9.17 -21.40 -4.60
C GLY A 34 9.09 -20.08 -3.82
N ILE A 35 7.93 -19.40 -3.79
CA ILE A 35 7.80 -18.18 -2.96
C ILE A 35 7.91 -18.49 -1.46
N GLU A 36 7.39 -19.63 -1.01
CA GLU A 36 7.41 -20.00 0.40
C GLU A 36 8.86 -20.15 0.91
N ASP A 37 9.70 -20.84 0.13
CA ASP A 37 11.12 -20.97 0.42
C ASP A 37 11.83 -19.61 0.45
N LEU A 38 11.50 -18.72 -0.50
CA LEU A 38 12.09 -17.39 -0.59
C LEU A 38 11.65 -16.49 0.57
N ALA A 39 10.38 -16.52 0.96
CA ALA A 39 9.86 -15.76 2.09
C ALA A 39 10.47 -16.24 3.42
N LEU A 40 10.63 -17.56 3.56
CA LEU A 40 11.31 -18.17 4.71
C LEU A 40 12.78 -17.74 4.80
N GLU A 41 13.51 -17.76 3.68
CA GLU A 41 14.91 -17.32 3.63
C GLU A 41 15.08 -15.83 3.96
N LEU A 42 14.13 -14.99 3.51
CA LEU A 42 14.12 -13.56 3.81
C LEU A 42 13.57 -13.21 5.21
N GLY A 43 12.91 -14.15 5.87
CA GLY A 43 12.23 -13.93 7.14
C GLY A 43 11.00 -13.00 7.05
N CYS A 44 10.36 -12.92 5.88
CA CYS A 44 9.16 -12.11 5.66
C CYS A 44 7.93 -12.99 5.39
N ARG A 45 6.73 -12.38 5.41
CA ARG A 45 5.47 -13.12 5.18
C ARG A 45 5.21 -13.31 3.69
N VAL A 46 4.54 -14.40 3.31
CA VAL A 46 3.97 -14.53 1.97
C VAL A 46 2.63 -13.77 1.93
N GLY A 47 2.54 -12.76 1.07
CA GLY A 47 1.31 -12.00 0.80
C GLY A 47 0.62 -12.48 -0.48
N GLY A 48 -0.58 -11.95 -0.73
CA GLY A 48 -1.40 -12.30 -1.89
C GLY A 48 -2.12 -11.11 -2.50
N LEU A 49 -2.57 -11.26 -3.74
CA LEU A 49 -3.45 -10.29 -4.40
C LEU A 49 -4.92 -10.69 -4.22
N PRO A 50 -5.84 -9.72 -4.10
CA PRO A 50 -5.59 -8.28 -4.12
C PRO A 50 -5.03 -7.75 -2.78
N SER A 51 -4.07 -6.83 -2.82
CA SER A 51 -3.47 -6.18 -1.64
C SER A 51 -3.67 -4.66 -1.67
N CYS A 52 -3.24 -3.93 -0.64
CA CYS A 52 -3.34 -2.47 -0.58
C CYS A 52 -1.96 -1.86 -0.29
N TYR A 53 -1.44 -1.05 -1.20
CA TYR A 53 -0.19 -0.31 -1.00
C TYR A 53 -0.47 1.19 -0.99
N LEU A 54 -0.08 1.88 0.09
CA LEU A 54 -0.34 3.32 0.29
C LEU A 54 -1.83 3.70 0.20
N GLY A 55 -2.73 2.75 0.48
CA GLY A 55 -4.18 2.95 0.34
C GLY A 55 -4.70 2.78 -1.10
N LEU A 56 -3.85 2.33 -2.02
CA LEU A 56 -4.20 1.96 -3.39
C LEU A 56 -4.29 0.44 -3.51
N PRO A 57 -5.40 -0.09 -4.05
CA PRO A 57 -5.55 -1.52 -4.27
C PRO A 57 -4.64 -2.00 -5.42
N LEU A 58 -3.92 -3.09 -5.15
CA LEU A 58 -3.05 -3.80 -6.08
C LEU A 58 -3.70 -5.15 -6.43
N GLY A 59 -3.72 -5.50 -7.71
CA GLY A 59 -4.19 -6.83 -8.16
C GLY A 59 -5.61 -6.92 -8.74
N PRO A 60 -6.59 -6.08 -8.38
CA PRO A 60 -7.86 -6.05 -9.12
C PRO A 60 -7.66 -5.63 -10.59
N PRO A 61 -8.56 -6.02 -11.50
CA PRO A 61 -8.54 -5.52 -12.86
C PRO A 61 -8.60 -3.99 -12.87
N PHE A 62 -7.66 -3.34 -13.56
CA PHE A 62 -7.57 -1.86 -13.59
C PHE A 62 -8.87 -1.18 -14.05
N LYS A 63 -9.71 -1.90 -14.80
CA LYS A 63 -11.01 -1.44 -15.32
C LYS A 63 -12.16 -1.52 -14.32
N SER A 64 -11.95 -2.09 -13.13
CA SER A 64 -13.02 -2.22 -12.14
C SER A 64 -13.25 -0.87 -11.45
N SER A 65 -14.38 -0.23 -11.73
CA SER A 65 -14.78 1.04 -11.10
C SER A 65 -15.01 0.90 -9.59
N ALA A 66 -15.46 -0.28 -9.13
CA ALA A 66 -15.73 -0.58 -7.74
C ALA A 66 -14.47 -0.48 -6.85
N VAL A 67 -13.30 -0.77 -7.42
CA VAL A 67 -12.00 -0.68 -6.75
C VAL A 67 -11.70 0.76 -6.29
N TRP A 68 -12.23 1.76 -7.00
CA TRP A 68 -12.04 3.17 -6.70
C TRP A 68 -13.08 3.73 -5.71
N ASP A 69 -14.12 2.99 -5.36
CA ASP A 69 -15.19 3.48 -4.48
C ASP A 69 -14.69 3.79 -3.07
N GLY A 70 -13.83 2.92 -2.50
CA GLY A 70 -13.21 3.16 -1.19
C GLY A 70 -12.34 4.42 -1.15
N ILE A 71 -11.67 4.74 -2.26
CA ILE A 71 -10.86 5.96 -2.40
C ILE A 71 -11.78 7.18 -2.51
N LYS A 72 -12.79 7.13 -3.38
CA LYS A 72 -13.79 8.21 -3.54
C LYS A 72 -14.46 8.54 -2.21
N GLU A 73 -14.85 7.55 -1.43
CA GLU A 73 -15.49 7.77 -0.13
C GLU A 73 -14.54 8.43 0.88
N ARG A 74 -13.25 8.06 0.89
CA ARG A 74 -12.25 8.72 1.74
C ARG A 74 -12.10 10.20 1.41
N PHE A 75 -12.07 10.55 0.11
CA PHE A 75 -12.05 11.94 -0.33
C PHE A 75 -13.32 12.69 0.06
N ARG A 76 -14.51 12.09 -0.14
CA ARG A 76 -15.80 12.67 0.26
C ARG A 76 -15.85 12.99 1.76
N LYS A 77 -15.40 12.07 2.62
CA LYS A 77 -15.34 12.28 4.08
C LYS A 77 -14.42 13.44 4.46
N ARG A 78 -13.23 13.53 3.85
CA ARG A 78 -12.29 14.64 4.10
C ARG A 78 -12.87 15.99 3.67
N LEU A 79 -13.47 16.05 2.48
CA LEU A 79 -14.13 17.26 1.97
C LEU A 79 -15.31 17.67 2.86
N ALA A 80 -16.12 16.72 3.32
CA ALA A 80 -17.25 17.00 4.20
C ALA A 80 -16.81 17.60 5.54
N MET A 81 -15.68 17.14 6.10
CA MET A 81 -15.12 17.72 7.33
C MET A 81 -14.62 19.14 7.11
N TRP A 82 -13.94 19.42 6.00
CA TRP A 82 -13.49 20.78 5.66
C TRP A 82 -14.67 21.74 5.47
N LYS A 83 -15.76 21.29 4.82
CA LYS A 83 -16.98 22.08 4.63
C LYS A 83 -17.62 22.51 5.97
N ARG A 84 -17.52 21.68 7.01
CA ARG A 84 -18.05 21.99 8.35
C ARG A 84 -17.14 22.93 9.16
N GLN A 85 -15.84 22.93 8.91
CA GLN A 85 -14.87 23.65 9.73
C GLN A 85 -14.57 25.07 9.21
N TYR A 86 -14.72 25.33 7.91
CA TYR A 86 -14.23 26.57 7.29
C TYR A 86 -15.27 27.39 6.53
N ILE A 87 -16.54 26.98 6.52
CA ILE A 87 -17.60 27.79 5.91
C ILE A 87 -18.31 28.57 7.01
N SER A 88 -17.79 29.77 7.30
CA SER A 88 -18.64 30.83 7.85
C SER A 88 -19.72 31.13 6.81
N LYS A 89 -20.99 31.07 7.21
CA LYS A 89 -22.10 31.51 6.36
C LYS A 89 -22.05 33.03 6.25
N GLU A 90 -21.25 33.54 5.33
CA GLU A 90 -21.26 34.95 4.98
C GLU A 90 -22.05 35.09 3.67
N GLY A 91 -23.36 35.29 3.80
CA GLY A 91 -24.26 35.43 2.67
C GLY A 91 -25.69 34.94 2.88
N ASP A 92 -26.30 35.21 4.04
CA ASP A 92 -27.76 35.23 4.19
C ASP A 92 -28.13 36.60 4.82
N SER A 93 -27.98 37.65 4.02
CA SER A 93 -28.44 39.01 4.35
C SER A 93 -28.70 39.77 3.05
N LEU A 94 -29.75 39.36 2.33
CA LEU A 94 -30.61 40.29 1.59
C LEU A 94 -32.00 39.68 1.40
#